data_AF-R1DE28-F1
#
_entry.id   AF-R1DE28-F1
#
_cell.length_a   1.000
_cell.length_b   1.000
_cell.length_c   1.000
_cell.angle_alpha   90.00
_cell.angle_beta   90.00
_cell.angle_gamma   90.00
#
_symmetry.space_group_name_H-M   'P 1'
#
loop_
_entity.id
_entity.type
_entity.pdbx_description
1 polymer ?
#
loop_
_entity_poly.entity_id
_entity_poly.type
_entity_poly.pdbx_seq_one_letter_code
_entity_poly.pdbx_strand_id
1 'polypeptide(L)'
;MLPFEFTYVKIPADEALDYEELRGEISKAGDSLQAQLKAAFAGGSIKRVDHLRQTYGRDVESKLDTLNRIAQEEGSVELFALTKPSKSSQPVPHAGVYLYIDEMGMLKDRPVNRRAFELARSCGLEPEQPFHGDAYVGRVLVEPGLRQADFHAAEVVSSSPWMASAPAENAAYAAAMHDYEQAAKAKQVGPTEEERSEARGWSWSQTAEELEVSVRLPEGVSKKELKVAITATRLVVGRKAGGDPIAQLALYAPVSADESTWTMGSDERGTTVCIEMEKLHPETWPQPEKVS
;
A
#
# COMPACT_ATOMS: atom_id res chain seq x y z
N MET A 1 -28.07 13.35 -15.76
CA MET A 1 -27.02 13.75 -16.71
C MET A 1 -26.64 12.47 -17.43
N LEU A 2 -26.97 12.36 -18.72
CA LEU A 2 -26.75 11.15 -19.54
C LEU A 2 -25.24 10.88 -19.67
N PRO A 3 -24.80 9.63 -19.89
CA PRO A 3 -23.40 9.27 -19.85
C PRO A 3 -22.61 10.09 -20.87
N PHE A 4 -21.48 10.66 -20.42
CA PHE A 4 -20.51 11.24 -21.33
C PHE A 4 -19.66 10.08 -21.87
N GLU A 5 -19.59 9.94 -23.18
CA GLU A 5 -18.63 9.04 -23.83
C GLU A 5 -17.25 9.70 -23.86
N PHE A 6 -16.20 8.87 -23.86
CA PHE A 6 -14.82 9.30 -24.09
C PHE A 6 -14.07 8.24 -24.90
N THR A 7 -13.05 8.70 -25.62
CA THR A 7 -12.16 7.84 -26.40
C THR A 7 -10.94 7.47 -25.58
N TYR A 8 -10.51 6.21 -25.65
CA TYR A 8 -9.24 5.72 -25.13
C TYR A 8 -8.60 4.77 -26.14
N VAL A 9 -7.31 4.48 -25.97
CA VAL A 9 -6.53 3.73 -26.97
C VAL A 9 -6.10 2.40 -26.40
N LYS A 10 -6.36 1.31 -27.12
CA LYS A 10 -5.74 0.02 -26.88
C LYS A 10 -4.40 -0.07 -27.61
N ILE A 11 -3.40 -0.56 -26.91
CA ILE A 11 -2.09 -0.96 -27.42
C ILE A 11 -2.06 -2.50 -27.37
N PRO A 12 -2.34 -3.19 -28.48
CA PRO A 12 -2.26 -4.65 -28.50
C PRO A 12 -0.85 -5.15 -28.19
N ALA A 13 -0.73 -6.26 -27.45
CA ALA A 13 0.56 -6.91 -27.25
C ALA A 13 1.12 -7.51 -28.55
N ASP A 14 0.23 -7.90 -29.46
CA ASP A 14 0.61 -8.31 -30.81
C ASP A 14 1.01 -7.08 -31.64
N GLU A 15 2.30 -6.98 -31.95
CA GLU A 15 2.89 -5.87 -32.72
C GLU A 15 2.39 -5.83 -34.17
N ALA A 16 1.79 -6.91 -34.69
CA ALA A 16 1.19 -6.92 -36.02
C ALA A 16 -0.16 -6.17 -36.09
N LEU A 17 -0.77 -5.86 -34.93
CA LEU A 17 -2.03 -5.13 -34.84
C LEU A 17 -1.78 -3.64 -34.57
N ASP A 18 -2.51 -2.77 -35.27
CA ASP A 18 -2.48 -1.33 -35.02
C ASP A 18 -3.09 -0.94 -33.67
N TYR A 19 -2.87 0.31 -33.25
CA TYR A 19 -3.61 0.88 -32.12
C TYR A 19 -5.09 0.95 -32.44
N GLU A 20 -5.93 0.62 -31.46
CA GLU A 20 -7.38 0.60 -31.61
C GLU A 20 -8.00 1.67 -30.70
N GLU A 21 -8.81 2.56 -31.28
CA GLU A 21 -9.60 3.52 -30.52
C GLU A 21 -10.89 2.87 -30.04
N LEU A 22 -11.12 2.93 -28.73
CA LEU A 22 -12.27 2.36 -28.06
C LEU A 22 -13.05 3.46 -27.36
N ARG A 23 -14.34 3.20 -27.11
CA ARG A 23 -15.22 4.12 -26.38
C ARG A 23 -15.50 3.60 -24.99
N GLY A 24 -15.44 4.50 -24.02
CA GLY A 24 -15.84 4.24 -22.64
C GLY A 24 -16.95 5.19 -22.23
N GLU A 25 -17.66 4.81 -21.18
CA GLU A 25 -18.77 5.59 -20.63
C GLU A 25 -18.43 6.12 -19.23
N ILE A 26 -18.76 7.38 -18.97
CA ILE A 26 -18.67 7.96 -17.63
C ILE A 26 -19.98 7.69 -16.90
N SER A 27 -20.01 6.66 -16.05
CA SER A 27 -21.21 6.30 -15.27
C SER A 27 -21.24 6.94 -13.87
N LYS A 28 -20.08 7.36 -13.35
CA LYS A 28 -19.92 8.02 -12.03
C LYS A 28 -18.73 8.99 -12.04
N ALA A 29 -18.69 9.89 -11.07
CA ALA A 29 -17.51 10.72 -10.84
C ALA A 29 -16.30 9.83 -10.48
N GLY A 30 -15.12 10.13 -11.02
CA GLY A 30 -13.89 9.39 -10.78
C GLY A 30 -13.32 8.66 -12.00
N ASP A 31 -12.42 7.70 -11.76
CA ASP A 31 -11.86 6.88 -12.84
C ASP A 31 -12.82 5.73 -13.26
N SER A 32 -13.70 6.01 -14.23
CA SER A 32 -14.60 5.02 -14.81
C SER A 32 -13.89 4.02 -15.73
N LEU A 33 -12.72 4.35 -16.29
CA LEU A 33 -12.01 3.49 -17.23
C LEU A 33 -11.37 2.30 -16.51
N GLN A 34 -10.80 2.51 -15.32
CA GLN A 34 -10.25 1.41 -14.51
C GLN A 34 -11.31 0.33 -14.23
N ALA A 35 -12.53 0.74 -13.88
CA ALA A 35 -13.61 -0.21 -13.63
C ALA A 35 -14.08 -0.94 -14.91
N GLN A 36 -14.06 -0.26 -16.06
CA GLN A 36 -14.45 -0.84 -17.35
C GLN A 36 -13.42 -1.85 -17.87
N LEU A 37 -12.13 -1.60 -17.65
CA LEU A 37 -11.05 -2.47 -18.13
C LEU A 37 -10.88 -3.76 -17.32
N LYS A 38 -11.51 -3.87 -16.15
CA LYS A 38 -11.56 -5.13 -15.38
C LYS A 38 -11.97 -6.32 -16.25
N ALA A 39 -13.08 -6.19 -16.97
CA ALA A 39 -13.56 -7.24 -17.87
C ALA A 39 -12.59 -7.53 -19.03
N ALA A 40 -11.86 -6.53 -19.53
CA ALA A 40 -10.87 -6.71 -20.59
C ALA A 40 -9.63 -7.49 -20.11
N PHE A 41 -9.29 -7.38 -18.82
CA PHE A 41 -8.19 -8.11 -18.19
C PHE A 41 -8.60 -9.40 -17.50
N ALA A 42 -9.90 -9.72 -17.45
CA ALA A 42 -10.38 -11.01 -16.99
C ALA A 42 -10.00 -12.12 -17.98
N GLY A 43 -10.12 -13.37 -17.51
CA GLY A 43 -9.79 -14.56 -18.27
C GLY A 43 -8.32 -14.99 -18.17
N GLY A 44 -8.12 -16.31 -18.27
CA GLY A 44 -6.83 -16.97 -18.10
C GLY A 44 -6.71 -17.64 -16.72
N SER A 45 -5.51 -18.02 -16.34
CA SER A 45 -5.21 -18.60 -15.03
C SER A 45 -3.78 -18.26 -14.65
N ILE A 46 -3.50 -18.25 -13.36
CA ILE A 46 -2.15 -18.01 -12.84
C ILE A 46 -1.26 -19.18 -13.24
N LYS A 47 -0.23 -18.89 -14.04
CA LYS A 47 0.75 -19.86 -14.56
C LYS A 47 2.12 -19.70 -13.93
N ARG A 48 2.47 -18.50 -13.45
CA ARG A 48 3.78 -18.20 -12.84
C ARG A 48 3.72 -18.23 -11.31
N VAL A 49 3.34 -19.37 -10.74
CA VAL A 49 3.22 -19.53 -9.27
C VAL A 49 4.56 -19.31 -8.55
N ASP A 50 5.68 -19.62 -9.18
CA ASP A 50 7.00 -19.40 -8.57
C ASP A 50 7.32 -17.93 -8.33
N HIS A 51 6.80 -17.02 -9.15
CA HIS A 51 6.91 -15.58 -8.88
C HIS A 51 6.11 -15.19 -7.63
N LEU A 52 4.92 -15.78 -7.43
CA LEU A 52 4.14 -15.55 -6.23
C LEU A 52 4.84 -16.06 -4.97
N ARG A 53 5.61 -17.16 -5.07
CA ARG A 53 6.37 -17.72 -3.93
C ARG A 53 7.48 -16.79 -3.45
N GLN A 54 8.03 -15.97 -4.34
CA GLN A 54 9.00 -14.94 -3.96
C GLN A 54 8.33 -13.81 -3.17
N THR A 55 7.08 -13.47 -3.49
CA THR A 55 6.34 -12.38 -2.84
C THR A 55 5.62 -12.80 -1.55
N TYR A 56 4.96 -13.96 -1.55
CA TYR A 56 4.09 -14.41 -0.46
C TYR A 56 4.62 -15.63 0.32
N GLY A 57 5.78 -16.16 -0.05
CA GLY A 57 6.41 -17.28 0.68
C GLY A 57 5.54 -18.54 0.68
N ARG A 58 5.34 -19.14 1.87
CA ARG A 58 4.58 -20.39 2.06
C ARG A 58 3.06 -20.20 1.99
N ASP A 59 2.57 -18.96 1.97
CA ASP A 59 1.13 -18.65 1.95
C ASP A 59 0.56 -18.56 0.53
N VAL A 60 1.36 -18.85 -0.50
CA VAL A 60 0.90 -18.78 -1.89
C VAL A 60 -0.24 -19.76 -2.15
N GLU A 61 -0.11 -20.98 -1.67
CA GLU A 61 -1.08 -22.05 -1.90
C GLU A 61 -2.47 -21.68 -1.37
N SER A 62 -2.57 -20.96 -0.25
CA SER A 62 -3.86 -20.51 0.31
C SER A 62 -4.47 -19.33 -0.46
N LYS A 63 -3.65 -18.55 -1.17
CA LYS A 63 -4.08 -17.39 -1.96
C LYS A 63 -4.36 -17.73 -3.42
N LEU A 64 -3.82 -18.85 -3.92
CA LEU A 64 -3.84 -19.19 -5.34
C LEU A 64 -5.26 -19.33 -5.90
N ASP A 65 -6.19 -19.90 -5.14
CA ASP A 65 -7.60 -20.01 -5.56
C ASP A 65 -8.25 -18.64 -5.71
N THR A 66 -7.99 -17.73 -4.76
CA THR A 66 -8.50 -16.36 -4.81
C THR A 66 -7.90 -15.59 -6.00
N LEU A 67 -6.59 -15.73 -6.23
CA LEU A 67 -5.91 -15.09 -7.36
C LEU A 67 -6.39 -15.63 -8.70
N ASN A 68 -6.63 -16.95 -8.81
CA ASN A 68 -7.21 -17.54 -10.01
C ASN A 68 -8.63 -17.08 -10.26
N ARG A 69 -9.47 -16.96 -9.21
CA ARG A 69 -10.83 -16.41 -9.33
C ARG A 69 -10.81 -14.98 -9.85
N ILE A 70 -9.96 -14.12 -9.27
CA ILE A 70 -9.77 -12.74 -9.74
C ILE A 70 -9.29 -12.73 -11.20
N ALA A 71 -8.27 -13.53 -11.53
CA ALA A 71 -7.73 -13.63 -12.87
C ALA A 71 -8.78 -14.08 -13.91
N GLN A 72 -9.68 -15.00 -13.54
CA GLN A 72 -10.67 -15.59 -14.44
C GLN A 72 -11.89 -14.70 -14.62
N GLU A 73 -12.45 -14.17 -13.54
CA GLU A 73 -13.80 -13.62 -13.51
C GLU A 73 -13.82 -12.09 -13.41
N GLU A 74 -12.87 -11.50 -12.70
CA GLU A 74 -12.91 -10.08 -12.35
C GLU A 74 -11.92 -9.25 -13.18
N GLY A 75 -10.70 -9.76 -13.38
CA GLY A 75 -9.56 -8.99 -13.86
C GLY A 75 -9.03 -8.01 -12.80
N SER A 76 -7.76 -7.64 -12.92
CA SER A 76 -7.12 -6.63 -12.08
C SER A 76 -6.39 -5.61 -12.92
N VAL A 77 -6.55 -4.33 -12.57
CA VAL A 77 -6.09 -3.19 -13.36
C VAL A 77 -5.12 -2.37 -12.52
N GLU A 78 -3.88 -2.29 -12.98
CA GLU A 78 -2.88 -1.39 -12.45
C GLU A 78 -2.79 -0.13 -13.32
N LEU A 79 -2.61 1.03 -12.68
CA LEU A 79 -2.43 2.31 -13.35
C LEU A 79 -0.96 2.73 -13.27
N PHE A 80 -0.37 3.02 -14.42
CA PHE A 80 0.96 3.57 -14.54
C PHE A 80 0.88 4.97 -15.16
N ALA A 81 1.25 5.99 -14.38
CA ALA A 81 1.13 7.40 -14.80
C ALA A 81 2.25 7.79 -15.78
N LEU A 82 1.91 7.83 -17.08
CA LEU A 82 2.78 8.32 -18.15
C LEU A 82 3.06 9.82 -17.98
N THR A 83 2.05 10.60 -17.62
CA THR A 83 2.18 11.99 -17.15
C THR A 83 1.22 12.24 -15.99
N LYS A 84 1.59 13.16 -15.10
CA LYS A 84 0.78 13.54 -13.94
C LYS A 84 -0.01 14.81 -14.28
N PRO A 85 -1.25 14.97 -13.78
CA PRO A 85 -2.00 16.20 -13.97
C PRO A 85 -1.24 17.42 -13.44
N SER A 86 -1.09 18.44 -14.27
CA SER A 86 -0.48 19.72 -13.91
C SER A 86 -1.21 20.87 -14.59
N LYS A 87 -1.05 22.10 -14.07
CA LYS A 87 -1.63 23.30 -14.70
C LYS A 87 -1.08 23.55 -16.11
N SER A 88 0.10 23.04 -16.40
CA SER A 88 0.79 23.17 -17.68
C SER A 88 0.61 21.97 -18.60
N SER A 89 -0.12 20.93 -18.17
CA SER A 89 -0.38 19.75 -19.00
C SER A 89 -0.92 20.16 -20.36
N GLN A 90 -0.37 19.58 -21.42
CA GLN A 90 -0.81 19.79 -22.79
C GLN A 90 -1.38 18.48 -23.35
N PRO A 91 -2.30 18.52 -24.32
CA PRO A 91 -3.01 19.71 -24.82
C PRO A 91 -4.11 20.19 -23.86
N VAL A 92 -4.44 19.39 -22.85
CA VAL A 92 -5.50 19.68 -21.89
C VAL A 92 -4.87 19.98 -20.52
N PRO A 93 -4.98 21.22 -20.01
CA PRO A 93 -4.54 21.57 -18.67
C PRO A 93 -5.21 20.70 -17.60
N HIS A 94 -4.49 20.43 -16.51
CA HIS A 94 -4.93 19.59 -15.40
C HIS A 94 -5.29 18.16 -15.81
N ALA A 95 -4.73 17.67 -16.93
CA ALA A 95 -4.90 16.30 -17.38
C ALA A 95 -3.63 15.47 -17.15
N GLY A 96 -3.82 14.24 -16.69
CA GLY A 96 -2.80 13.20 -16.69
C GLY A 96 -3.10 12.19 -17.78
N VAL A 97 -2.05 11.55 -18.30
CA VAL A 97 -2.14 10.42 -19.23
C VAL A 97 -1.67 9.17 -18.50
N TYR A 98 -2.50 8.13 -18.53
CA TYR A 98 -2.30 6.91 -17.75
C TYR A 98 -2.30 5.70 -18.67
N LEU A 99 -1.37 4.79 -18.41
CA LEU A 99 -1.39 3.45 -18.95
C LEU A 99 -2.13 2.55 -17.96
N TYR A 100 -3.11 1.80 -18.44
CA TYR A 100 -3.87 0.80 -17.72
C TYR A 100 -3.37 -0.56 -18.19
N ILE A 101 -2.84 -1.34 -17.25
CA ILE A 101 -2.21 -2.63 -17.53
C ILE A 101 -2.85 -3.72 -16.67
N ASP A 102 -2.72 -4.95 -17.15
CA ASP A 102 -3.11 -6.14 -16.41
C ASP A 102 -2.10 -6.39 -15.28
N GLU A 103 -2.48 -6.12 -14.03
CA GLU A 103 -1.64 -6.36 -12.84
C GLU A 103 -1.22 -7.84 -12.75
N MET A 104 -2.04 -8.74 -13.29
CA MET A 104 -1.79 -10.17 -13.32
C MET A 104 -1.22 -10.65 -14.66
N GLY A 105 -0.87 -9.75 -15.59
CA GLY A 105 -0.46 -10.09 -16.95
C GLY A 105 0.74 -11.03 -16.98
N MET A 106 1.78 -10.72 -16.20
CA MET A 106 2.96 -11.58 -16.05
C MET A 106 2.58 -12.93 -15.45
N LEU A 107 1.75 -12.92 -14.40
CA LEU A 107 1.34 -14.14 -13.69
C LEU A 107 0.52 -15.08 -14.56
N LYS A 108 -0.31 -14.53 -15.46
CA LYS A 108 -1.10 -15.25 -16.47
C LYS A 108 -0.29 -15.67 -17.70
N ASP A 109 1.01 -15.39 -17.71
CA ASP A 109 1.92 -15.65 -18.83
C ASP A 109 1.47 -14.97 -20.14
N ARG A 110 1.00 -13.72 -20.03
CA ARG A 110 0.66 -12.90 -21.20
C ARG A 110 1.95 -12.42 -21.89
N PRO A 111 1.93 -12.26 -23.23
CA PRO A 111 3.09 -11.78 -23.97
C PRO A 111 3.52 -10.38 -23.50
N VAL A 112 4.82 -10.08 -23.56
CA VAL A 112 5.34 -8.75 -23.24
C VAL A 112 4.84 -7.73 -24.28
N ASN A 113 4.31 -6.61 -23.81
CA ASN A 113 3.89 -5.49 -24.64
C ASN A 113 5.03 -4.47 -24.76
N ARG A 114 5.88 -4.69 -25.76
CA ARG A 114 7.05 -3.83 -26.00
C ARG A 114 6.66 -2.39 -26.31
N ARG A 115 5.59 -2.18 -27.07
CA ARG A 115 5.10 -0.84 -27.44
C ARG A 115 4.67 -0.03 -26.22
N ALA A 116 3.93 -0.64 -25.29
CA ALA A 116 3.55 0.01 -24.04
C ALA A 116 4.77 0.31 -23.15
N PHE A 117 5.73 -0.61 -23.09
CA PHE A 117 6.96 -0.43 -22.32
C PHE A 117 7.84 0.69 -22.89
N GLU A 118 8.01 0.74 -24.21
CA GLU A 118 8.73 1.81 -24.90
C GLU A 118 8.02 3.15 -24.80
N LEU A 119 6.68 3.18 -24.82
CA LEU A 119 5.90 4.39 -24.57
C LEU A 119 6.22 4.99 -23.20
N ALA A 120 6.20 4.19 -22.13
CA ALA A 120 6.59 4.66 -20.80
C ALA A 120 8.03 5.22 -20.77
N ARG A 121 8.97 4.53 -21.42
CA ARG A 121 10.36 4.99 -21.51
C ARG A 121 10.51 6.29 -22.30
N SER A 122 9.73 6.47 -23.35
CA SER A 122 9.70 7.73 -24.11
C SER A 122 9.19 8.91 -23.29
N CYS A 123 8.41 8.64 -22.23
CA CYS A 123 7.99 9.63 -21.23
C CYS A 123 9.04 9.90 -20.14
N GLY A 124 10.27 9.38 -20.28
CA GLY A 124 11.35 9.54 -19.29
C GLY A 124 11.14 8.71 -18.02
N LEU A 125 10.34 7.64 -18.09
CA LEU A 125 10.09 6.72 -16.98
C LEU A 125 10.89 5.42 -17.18
N GLU A 126 11.27 4.77 -16.09
CA GLU A 126 11.98 3.49 -16.12
C GLU A 126 11.16 2.44 -15.36
N PRO A 127 10.17 1.78 -16.01
CA PRO A 127 9.42 0.72 -15.35
C PRO A 127 10.36 -0.43 -14.96
N GLU A 128 10.26 -0.92 -13.73
CA GLU A 128 11.13 -1.99 -13.21
C GLU A 128 10.96 -3.31 -13.97
N GLN A 129 9.76 -3.56 -14.49
CA GLN A 129 9.41 -4.76 -15.24
C GLN A 129 8.64 -4.40 -16.52
N PRO A 130 8.74 -5.23 -17.57
CA PRO A 130 7.92 -5.09 -18.75
C PRO A 130 6.43 -5.24 -18.46
N PHE A 131 5.59 -4.56 -19.23
CA PHE A 131 4.14 -4.76 -19.19
C PHE A 131 3.74 -6.00 -19.98
N HIS A 132 2.71 -6.73 -19.54
CA HIS A 132 2.29 -8.00 -20.12
C HIS A 132 0.82 -7.97 -20.54
N GLY A 133 0.54 -8.43 -21.77
CA GLY A 133 -0.79 -8.39 -22.37
C GLY A 133 -1.10 -7.07 -23.04
N ASP A 134 -2.31 -6.95 -23.56
CA ASP A 134 -2.79 -5.68 -24.11
C ASP A 134 -2.73 -4.60 -23.02
N ALA A 135 -2.43 -3.36 -23.40
CA ALA A 135 -2.43 -2.22 -22.50
C ALA A 135 -3.38 -1.16 -23.05
N TYR A 136 -3.83 -0.24 -22.21
CA TYR A 136 -4.73 0.82 -22.63
C TYR A 136 -4.22 2.18 -22.17
N VAL A 137 -4.39 3.22 -22.96
CA VAL A 137 -4.01 4.58 -22.62
C VAL A 137 -5.25 5.45 -22.55
N GLY A 138 -5.40 6.16 -21.44
CA GLY A 138 -6.50 7.08 -21.21
C GLY A 138 -6.02 8.40 -20.64
N ARG A 139 -6.86 9.43 -20.81
CA ARG A 139 -6.65 10.76 -20.25
C ARG A 139 -7.65 11.02 -19.13
N VAL A 140 -7.15 11.54 -18.01
CA VAL A 140 -7.97 11.89 -16.84
C VAL A 140 -7.73 13.35 -16.49
N LEU A 141 -8.80 14.14 -16.45
CA LEU A 141 -8.82 15.52 -15.96
C LEU A 141 -9.14 15.52 -14.48
N VAL A 142 -8.43 16.35 -13.70
CA VAL A 142 -8.70 16.54 -12.27
C VAL A 142 -9.47 17.82 -11.95
N GLU A 143 -9.46 18.81 -12.85
CA GLU A 143 -10.21 20.06 -12.72
C GLU A 143 -11.19 20.25 -13.89
N PRO A 144 -12.43 20.70 -13.67
CA PRO A 144 -13.07 21.04 -12.38
C PRO A 144 -13.46 19.83 -11.51
N GLY A 145 -13.21 18.60 -11.96
CA GLY A 145 -13.43 17.39 -11.18
C GLY A 145 -12.92 16.17 -11.91
N LEU A 146 -12.67 15.10 -11.15
CA LEU A 146 -12.07 13.87 -11.65
C LEU A 146 -12.96 13.19 -12.70
N ARG A 147 -12.54 13.19 -13.97
CA ARG A 147 -13.25 12.58 -15.09
C ARG A 147 -12.32 12.19 -16.23
N GLN A 148 -12.78 11.29 -17.09
CA GLN A 148 -12.11 10.94 -18.34
C GLN A 148 -12.26 12.08 -19.35
N ALA A 149 -11.30 12.15 -20.26
CA ALA A 149 -11.39 12.93 -21.47
C ALA A 149 -10.86 12.10 -22.64
N ASP A 150 -11.20 12.54 -23.85
CA ASP A 150 -10.75 11.87 -25.06
C ASP A 150 -9.23 11.78 -25.11
N PHE A 151 -8.76 10.60 -25.50
CA PHE A 151 -7.39 10.31 -25.85
C PHE A 151 -7.38 9.48 -27.13
N HIS A 152 -6.73 9.98 -28.17
CA HIS A 152 -6.75 9.38 -29.51
C HIS A 152 -5.44 8.67 -29.87
N ALA A 153 -5.51 7.68 -30.76
CA ALA A 153 -4.34 6.92 -31.20
C ALA A 153 -3.32 7.81 -31.91
N ALA A 154 -3.80 8.84 -32.62
CA ALA A 154 -2.96 9.86 -33.23
C ALA A 154 -2.12 10.67 -32.23
N GLU A 155 -2.45 10.65 -30.94
CA GLU A 155 -1.69 11.32 -29.88
C GLU A 155 -0.52 10.47 -29.37
N VAL A 156 -0.44 9.18 -29.70
CA VAL A 156 0.65 8.26 -29.31
C VAL A 156 1.81 8.37 -30.30
N VAL A 157 2.36 9.59 -30.44
CA VAL A 157 3.51 9.90 -31.29
C VAL A 157 4.44 10.85 -30.56
N SER A 158 5.76 10.69 -30.74
CA SER A 158 6.77 11.45 -29.99
C SER A 158 6.70 12.97 -30.17
N SER A 159 6.07 13.45 -31.24
CA SER A 159 5.82 14.86 -31.50
C SER A 159 4.60 15.45 -30.77
N SER A 160 3.78 14.62 -30.13
CA SER A 160 2.63 15.07 -29.36
C SER A 160 3.07 15.95 -28.20
N PRO A 161 2.38 17.07 -27.92
CA PRO A 161 2.77 18.00 -26.86
C PRO A 161 2.96 17.31 -25.50
N TRP A 162 2.08 16.37 -25.15
CA TRP A 162 2.13 15.64 -23.88
C TRP A 162 3.35 14.72 -23.79
N MET A 163 3.75 14.05 -24.89
CA MET A 163 4.93 13.19 -24.93
C MET A 163 6.21 14.01 -24.92
N ALA A 164 6.23 15.14 -25.63
CA ALA A 164 7.38 16.02 -25.70
C ALA A 164 7.74 16.62 -24.32
N SER A 165 6.74 16.96 -23.50
CA SER A 165 6.98 17.49 -22.15
C SER A 165 7.14 16.42 -21.06
N ALA A 166 6.65 15.20 -21.29
CA ALA A 166 6.63 14.13 -20.30
C ALA A 166 7.98 13.86 -19.60
N PRO A 167 9.13 13.74 -20.31
CA PRO A 167 10.40 13.46 -19.63
C PRO A 167 10.80 14.54 -18.62
N ALA A 168 10.64 15.81 -18.98
CA ALA A 168 10.99 16.93 -18.10
C ALA A 168 10.04 17.03 -16.91
N GLU A 169 8.73 16.86 -17.15
CA GLU A 169 7.72 16.89 -16.09
C GLU A 169 7.88 15.74 -15.10
N ASN A 170 8.13 14.52 -15.60
CA ASN A 170 8.33 13.34 -14.77
C ASN A 170 9.63 13.44 -13.97
N ALA A 171 10.72 13.94 -14.55
CA ALA A 171 11.97 14.17 -13.84
C ALA A 171 11.81 15.20 -12.72
N ALA A 172 11.10 16.31 -13.00
CA ALA A 172 10.81 17.33 -11.99
C ALA A 172 9.94 16.77 -10.85
N TYR A 173 8.93 15.96 -11.18
CA TYR A 173 8.10 15.27 -10.17
C TYR A 173 8.92 14.29 -9.32
N ALA A 174 9.78 13.48 -9.93
CA ALA A 174 10.63 12.53 -9.22
C ALA A 174 11.59 13.25 -8.25
N ALA A 175 12.22 14.35 -8.69
CA ALA A 175 13.06 15.19 -7.82
C ALA A 175 12.25 15.78 -6.66
N ALA A 176 11.06 16.34 -6.93
CA ALA A 176 10.20 16.90 -5.90
C ALA A 176 9.72 15.84 -4.87
N MET A 177 9.40 14.63 -5.33
CA MET A 177 9.04 13.52 -4.44
C MET A 177 10.23 13.05 -3.61
N HIS A 178 11.43 12.97 -4.20
CA HIS A 178 12.65 12.65 -3.46
C HIS A 178 12.92 13.68 -2.36
N ASP A 179 12.84 14.97 -2.69
CA ASP A 179 13.00 16.06 -1.71
C ASP A 179 11.93 15.99 -0.61
N TYR A 180 10.69 15.69 -0.97
CA TYR A 180 9.59 15.50 -0.01
C TYR A 180 9.85 14.32 0.92
N GLU A 181 10.27 13.17 0.40
CA GLU A 181 10.59 11.99 1.20
C GLU A 181 11.77 12.24 2.15
N GLN A 182 12.82 12.92 1.69
CA GLN A 182 13.95 13.32 2.53
C GLN A 182 13.51 14.28 3.64
N ALA A 183 12.69 15.28 3.29
CA ALA A 183 12.13 16.21 4.26
C ALA A 183 11.16 15.52 5.25
N ALA A 184 10.38 14.54 4.80
CA ALA A 184 9.49 13.75 5.63
C ALA A 184 10.28 12.86 6.60
N LYS A 185 11.34 12.19 6.12
CA LYS A 185 12.27 11.42 6.97
C LYS A 185 12.97 12.31 7.99
N ALA A 186 13.44 13.50 7.57
CA ALA A 186 14.03 14.48 8.48
C ALA A 186 13.04 15.02 9.53
N LYS A 187 11.74 15.11 9.19
CA LYS A 187 10.67 15.50 10.11
C LYS A 187 10.12 14.35 10.95
N GLN A 188 10.37 13.09 10.56
CA GLN A 188 10.06 11.89 11.34
C GLN A 188 11.13 11.57 12.39
N VAL A 189 12.14 12.44 12.57
CA VAL A 189 13.03 12.39 13.74
C VAL A 189 12.31 12.98 14.96
N GLY A 190 11.25 12.30 15.40
CA GLY A 190 11.01 12.18 16.83
C GLY A 190 11.88 11.05 17.38
N PRO A 191 12.07 10.95 18.70
CA PRO A 191 12.79 9.82 19.27
C PRO A 191 12.18 8.51 18.71
N THR A 192 13.05 7.63 18.23
CA THR A 192 12.70 6.27 17.79
C THR A 192 11.87 5.57 18.85
N GLU A 193 11.08 4.55 18.47
CA GLU A 193 10.35 3.77 19.47
C GLU A 193 11.31 3.17 20.52
N GLU A 194 12.56 2.91 20.15
CA GLU A 194 13.64 2.51 21.03
C GLU A 194 14.02 3.61 22.03
N GLU A 195 14.26 4.85 21.57
CA GLU A 195 14.53 6.01 22.45
C GLU A 195 13.32 6.37 23.34
N ARG A 196 12.09 6.21 22.82
CA ARG A 196 10.85 6.39 23.59
C ARG A 196 10.68 5.27 24.62
N SER A 197 11.01 4.03 24.28
CA SER A 197 10.96 2.88 25.18
C SER A 197 11.99 3.00 26.29
N GLU A 198 13.20 3.48 25.99
CA GLU A 198 14.23 3.77 26.98
C GLU A 198 13.81 4.89 27.93
N ALA A 199 13.20 5.96 27.42
CA ALA A 199 12.66 7.04 28.25
C ALA A 199 11.44 6.61 29.10
N ARG A 200 10.61 5.67 28.60
CA ARG A 200 9.41 5.15 29.29
C ARG A 200 9.70 4.01 30.27
N GLY A 201 10.82 3.28 30.08
CA GLY A 201 11.14 2.08 30.83
C GLY A 201 10.34 0.84 30.43
N TRP A 202 9.59 0.90 29.33
CA TRP A 202 8.84 -0.24 28.78
C TRP A 202 8.69 -0.12 27.26
N SER A 203 8.58 -1.27 26.59
CA SER A 203 8.35 -1.42 25.15
C SER A 203 7.13 -2.30 24.89
N TRP A 204 6.61 -2.31 23.67
CA TRP A 204 5.46 -3.13 23.31
C TRP A 204 5.52 -3.59 21.85
N SER A 205 4.84 -4.69 21.55
CA SER A 205 4.61 -5.20 20.20
C SER A 205 3.23 -5.88 20.12
N GLN A 206 2.71 -6.16 18.92
CA GLN A 206 1.40 -6.78 18.78
C GLN A 206 1.26 -7.59 17.50
N THR A 207 0.30 -8.52 17.52
CA THR A 207 -0.33 -9.10 16.33
C THR A 207 -1.78 -8.60 16.23
N ALA A 208 -2.59 -9.14 15.32
CA ALA A 208 -4.02 -8.87 15.30
C ALA A 208 -4.72 -9.40 16.57
N GLU A 209 -4.21 -10.47 17.17
CA GLU A 209 -4.85 -11.22 18.25
C GLU A 209 -4.25 -10.92 19.63
N GLU A 210 -2.98 -10.55 19.69
CA GLU A 210 -2.24 -10.43 20.96
C GLU A 210 -1.52 -9.08 21.07
N LEU A 211 -1.33 -8.62 22.31
CA LEU A 211 -0.54 -7.47 22.69
C LEU A 211 0.53 -7.91 23.70
N GLU A 212 1.81 -7.70 23.36
CA GLU A 212 2.94 -7.97 24.25
C GLU A 212 3.50 -6.64 24.80
N VAL A 213 3.65 -6.53 26.12
CA VAL A 213 4.24 -5.37 26.80
C VAL A 213 5.41 -5.84 27.64
N SER A 214 6.60 -5.29 27.38
CA SER A 214 7.82 -5.60 28.13
C SER A 214 8.21 -4.42 29.03
N VAL A 215 8.14 -4.59 30.35
CA VAL A 215 8.44 -3.55 31.34
C VAL A 215 9.78 -3.84 32.01
N ARG A 216 10.73 -2.90 31.94
CA ARG A 216 12.01 -3.01 32.66
C ARG A 216 11.79 -2.65 34.13
N LEU A 217 12.20 -3.54 35.02
CA LEU A 217 12.09 -3.34 36.47
C LEU A 217 13.31 -2.60 37.03
N PRO A 218 13.12 -1.75 38.05
CA PRO A 218 14.23 -1.20 38.83
C PRO A 218 15.06 -2.29 39.52
N GLU A 219 16.34 -2.01 39.77
CA GLU A 219 17.22 -2.92 40.51
C GLU A 219 16.63 -3.30 41.88
N GLY A 220 16.76 -4.58 42.23
CA GLY A 220 16.30 -5.13 43.51
C GLY A 220 14.82 -5.54 43.58
N VAL A 221 14.03 -5.41 42.51
CA VAL A 221 12.66 -5.95 42.48
C VAL A 221 12.68 -7.45 42.22
N SER A 222 12.32 -8.24 43.23
CA SER A 222 12.20 -9.70 43.08
C SER A 222 10.80 -10.13 42.64
N LYS A 223 10.68 -11.34 42.06
CA LYS A 223 9.37 -11.95 41.69
C LYS A 223 8.37 -11.95 42.84
N LYS A 224 8.85 -12.06 44.08
CA LYS A 224 7.98 -12.13 45.27
C LYS A 224 7.33 -10.78 45.59
N GLU A 225 7.99 -9.69 45.24
CA GLU A 225 7.58 -8.31 45.51
C GLU A 225 6.81 -7.69 44.35
N LEU A 226 6.83 -8.30 43.17
CA LEU A 226 6.13 -7.83 41.99
C LEU A 226 4.62 -8.14 42.05
N LYS A 227 3.81 -7.17 41.64
CA LYS A 227 2.37 -7.30 41.40
C LYS A 227 2.07 -6.85 39.97
N VAL A 228 1.60 -7.77 39.14
CA VAL A 228 1.04 -7.50 37.82
C VAL A 228 -0.46 -7.67 37.92
N ALA A 229 -1.22 -6.62 37.63
CA ALA A 229 -2.67 -6.62 37.62
C ALA A 229 -3.16 -6.27 36.20
N ILE A 230 -3.83 -7.23 35.58
CA ILE A 230 -4.41 -7.11 34.25
C ILE A 230 -5.93 -7.08 34.43
N THR A 231 -6.59 -6.08 33.87
CA THR A 231 -8.04 -6.04 33.72
C THR A 231 -8.36 -5.84 32.24
N ALA A 232 -9.63 -5.99 31.87
CA ALA A 232 -10.06 -5.83 30.48
C ALA A 232 -9.57 -4.51 29.86
N THR A 233 -9.44 -3.42 30.63
CA THR A 233 -9.11 -2.09 30.09
C THR A 233 -7.85 -1.47 30.71
N ARG A 234 -7.10 -2.18 31.55
CA ARG A 234 -5.94 -1.61 32.25
C ARG A 234 -4.87 -2.66 32.55
N LEU A 235 -3.62 -2.27 32.36
CA LEU A 235 -2.44 -3.00 32.83
C LEU A 235 -1.75 -2.18 33.92
N VAL A 236 -1.44 -2.79 35.06
CA VAL A 236 -0.65 -2.17 36.14
C VAL A 236 0.45 -3.12 36.59
N VAL A 237 1.70 -2.66 36.49
CA VAL A 237 2.89 -3.34 37.02
C VAL A 237 3.42 -2.52 38.18
N GLY A 238 3.55 -3.11 39.36
CA GLY A 238 3.99 -2.39 40.56
C GLY A 238 4.51 -3.31 41.67
N ARG A 239 4.83 -2.73 42.84
CA ARG A 239 5.29 -3.48 44.02
C ARG A 239 4.12 -3.85 44.93
N LYS A 240 4.13 -5.04 45.53
CA LYS A 240 3.10 -5.51 46.47
C LYS A 240 2.99 -4.68 47.75
N ALA A 241 4.11 -4.11 48.20
CA ALA A 241 4.15 -3.26 49.39
C ALA A 241 3.42 -1.91 49.21
N GLY A 242 2.90 -1.63 48.01
CA GLY A 242 2.31 -0.33 47.66
C GLY A 242 3.37 0.67 47.17
N GLY A 243 2.91 1.82 46.69
CA GLY A 243 3.73 2.85 46.06
C GLY A 243 3.26 3.16 44.64
N ASP A 244 3.99 4.03 43.95
CA ASP A 244 3.71 4.39 42.56
C ASP A 244 3.92 3.17 41.64
N PRO A 245 3.01 2.94 40.68
CA PRO A 245 3.15 1.85 39.73
C PRO A 245 4.41 2.05 38.88
N ILE A 246 5.13 0.95 38.64
CA ILE A 246 6.31 0.91 37.76
C ILE A 246 5.88 1.16 36.30
N ALA A 247 4.75 0.59 35.90
CA ALA A 247 4.08 0.90 34.65
C ALA A 247 2.56 0.84 34.84
N GLN A 248 1.85 1.76 34.21
CA GLN A 248 0.38 1.79 34.22
C GLN A 248 -0.12 2.23 32.85
N LEU A 249 -0.82 1.33 32.16
CA LEU A 249 -1.40 1.58 30.84
C LEU A 249 -2.93 1.52 30.95
N ALA A 250 -3.61 2.54 30.43
CA ALA A 250 -5.04 2.46 30.13
C ALA A 250 -5.19 1.91 28.71
N LEU A 251 -5.60 0.65 28.56
CA LEU A 251 -5.54 -0.08 27.30
C LEU A 251 -6.43 0.57 26.23
N TYR A 252 -5.98 0.52 24.97
CA TYR A 252 -6.69 1.08 23.82
C TYR A 252 -8.10 0.45 23.65
N ALA A 253 -8.18 -0.88 23.73
CA ALA A 253 -9.42 -1.65 23.67
C ALA A 253 -9.41 -2.84 24.67
N PRO A 254 -10.54 -3.54 24.87
CA PRO A 254 -10.62 -4.62 25.84
C PRO A 254 -9.74 -5.84 25.53
N VAL A 255 -9.11 -6.41 26.57
CA VAL A 255 -8.38 -7.70 26.53
C VAL A 255 -9.07 -8.77 27.39
N SER A 256 -8.79 -10.03 27.11
CA SER A 256 -9.16 -11.18 27.93
C SER A 256 -8.15 -11.34 29.08
N ALA A 257 -8.49 -10.80 30.25
CA ALA A 257 -7.58 -10.82 31.40
C ALA A 257 -7.29 -12.23 31.93
N ASP A 258 -8.23 -13.17 31.74
CA ASP A 258 -8.10 -14.55 32.19
C ASP A 258 -7.17 -15.37 31.29
N GLU A 259 -7.04 -14.99 30.01
CA GLU A 259 -6.14 -15.61 29.03
C GLU A 259 -4.79 -14.88 28.93
N SER A 260 -4.66 -13.71 29.56
CA SER A 260 -3.41 -12.96 29.61
C SER A 260 -2.40 -13.61 30.57
N THR A 261 -1.13 -13.70 30.17
CA THR A 261 -0.05 -14.24 31.00
C THR A 261 1.08 -13.23 31.17
N TRP A 262 1.95 -13.46 32.16
CA TRP A 262 3.17 -12.68 32.30
C TRP A 262 4.33 -13.56 32.75
N THR A 263 5.51 -13.22 32.25
CA THR A 263 6.78 -13.87 32.58
C THR A 263 7.79 -12.82 33.05
N MET A 264 8.79 -13.26 33.81
CA MET A 264 9.88 -12.38 34.28
C MET A 264 11.20 -13.03 33.90
N GLY A 265 12.02 -12.29 33.16
CA GLY A 265 13.35 -12.69 32.73
C GLY A 265 14.40 -11.70 33.22
N SER A 266 15.64 -12.18 33.32
CA SER A 266 16.81 -11.33 33.60
C SER A 266 17.85 -11.57 32.50
N ASP A 267 18.34 -10.49 31.92
CA ASP A 267 19.40 -10.50 30.91
C ASP A 267 20.55 -9.55 31.32
N GLU A 268 21.54 -9.36 30.44
CA GLU A 268 22.67 -8.45 30.67
C GLU A 268 22.24 -6.97 30.83
N ARG A 269 21.01 -6.62 30.44
CA ARG A 269 20.45 -5.25 30.46
C ARG A 269 19.49 -5.01 31.64
N GLY A 270 19.20 -6.02 32.46
CA GLY A 270 18.41 -5.88 33.68
C GLY A 270 17.33 -6.97 33.83
N THR A 271 16.37 -6.72 34.72
CA THR A 271 15.20 -7.61 34.88
C THR A 271 14.00 -7.01 34.15
N THR A 272 13.35 -7.81 33.31
CA THR A 272 12.21 -7.39 32.47
C THR A 272 11.03 -8.31 32.74
N VAL A 273 9.83 -7.74 32.75
CA VAL A 273 8.56 -8.47 32.82
C VAL A 273 7.91 -8.38 31.44
N CYS A 274 7.67 -9.51 30.79
CA CYS A 274 6.90 -9.59 29.56
C CYS A 274 5.47 -9.97 29.90
N ILE A 275 4.51 -9.16 29.48
CA ILE A 275 3.08 -9.38 29.67
C ILE A 275 2.45 -9.62 28.30
N GLU A 276 1.90 -10.80 28.10
CA GLU A 276 1.18 -11.21 26.90
C GLU A 276 -0.32 -11.11 27.20
N MET A 277 -1.04 -10.28 26.44
CA MET A 277 -2.48 -10.07 26.61
C MET A 277 -3.23 -10.44 25.34
N GLU A 278 -4.23 -11.30 25.47
CA GLU A 278 -5.11 -11.68 24.37
C GLU A 278 -6.19 -10.61 24.17
N LYS A 279 -6.34 -10.12 22.94
CA LYS A 279 -7.34 -9.09 22.61
C LYS A 279 -8.71 -9.73 22.55
N LEU A 280 -9.71 -9.07 23.13
CA LEU A 280 -11.09 -9.57 23.08
C LEU A 280 -11.66 -9.61 21.65
N HIS A 281 -11.12 -8.76 20.77
CA HIS A 281 -11.45 -8.70 19.35
C HIS A 281 -10.17 -8.62 18.51
N PRO A 282 -10.02 -9.46 17.47
CA PRO A 282 -8.88 -9.37 16.56
C PRO A 282 -8.86 -8.02 15.82
N GLU A 283 -7.88 -7.18 16.15
CA GLU A 283 -7.69 -5.84 15.56
C GLU A 283 -6.26 -5.35 15.81
N THR A 284 -5.66 -4.66 14.84
CA THR A 284 -4.37 -3.96 15.02
C THR A 284 -4.60 -2.60 15.65
N TRP A 285 -4.03 -2.37 16.83
CA TRP A 285 -4.18 -1.10 17.55
C TRP A 285 -3.15 -0.07 17.06
N PRO A 286 -3.49 1.21 16.90
CA PRO A 286 -2.49 2.22 16.55
C PRO A 286 -1.45 2.45 17.65
N GLN A 287 -1.77 2.09 18.89
CA GLN A 287 -0.96 2.27 20.10
C GLN A 287 -1.54 1.41 21.24
N PRO A 288 -0.77 1.09 22.30
CA PRO A 288 -1.22 0.20 23.37
C PRO A 288 -2.14 0.91 24.38
N GLU A 289 -2.06 2.24 24.45
CA GLU A 289 -2.81 3.07 25.39
C GLU A 289 -3.91 3.87 24.70
N LYS A 290 -4.98 4.19 25.42
CA LYS A 290 -6.00 5.14 24.97
C LYS A 290 -5.47 6.57 25.20
N VAL A 291 -5.28 7.35 24.14
CA VAL A 291 -5.01 8.80 24.25
C VAL A 291 -6.32 9.50 24.58
N SER A 292 -6.33 10.21 25.70
CA SER A 292 -7.41 11.12 26.13
C SER A 292 -7.32 12.45 25.41
#